data_AF-A0A960EGB8-F1
#
_entry.id   AF-A0A960EGB8-F1
#
_cell.length_a   1.000
_cell.length_b   1.000
_cell.length_c   1.000
_cell.angle_alpha   90.00
_cell.angle_beta   90.00
_cell.angle_gamma   90.00
#
_symmetry.space_group_name_H-M   'P 1'
#
loop_
_entity.id
_entity.type
_entity.pdbx_description
1 polymer ?
#
loop_
_entity_poly.entity_id
_entity_poly.type
_entity_poly.pdbx_seq_one_letter_code
_entity_poly.pdbx_strand_id
1 'polypeptide(L)'
;QLLEDYCNAEGFRLDECVAYADSSSDLPLFEAVGFPVAVNPETRLATIARKRGWLVEHWSKADGAPKPLLPIGAMLNDRERRRRFASTGSGR
;
A
#
# COMPACT_ATOMS: atom_id res chain seq x y z
N GLN A 1 -18.11 2.62 10.84
CA GLN A 1 -19.28 2.00 11.49
C GLN A 1 -19.08 0.52 11.81
N LEU A 2 -19.16 -0.45 10.88
CA LEU A 2 -19.14 -1.88 11.27
C LEU A 2 -17.97 -2.30 12.20
N LEU A 3 -16.75 -1.81 11.90
CA LEU A 3 -15.57 -2.11 12.73
C LEU A 3 -15.65 -1.44 14.12
N GLU A 4 -16.08 -0.19 14.19
CA GLU A 4 -16.28 0.51 15.47
C GLU A 4 -17.34 -0.19 16.32
N ASP A 5 -18.47 -0.55 15.70
CA ASP A 5 -19.58 -1.22 16.39
C ASP A 5 -19.13 -2.57 16.96
N TYR A 6 -18.34 -3.33 16.20
CA TYR A 6 -17.76 -4.60 16.65
C TYR A 6 -16.75 -4.41 17.78
N CYS A 7 -15.79 -3.49 17.63
CA CYS A 7 -14.81 -3.21 18.68
C CYS A 7 -15.48 -2.74 19.97
N ASN A 8 -16.51 -1.90 19.86
CA ASN A 8 -17.24 -1.41 21.03
C ASN A 8 -18.06 -2.53 21.71
N ALA A 9 -18.62 -3.47 20.94
CA ALA A 9 -19.32 -4.63 21.48
C ALA A 9 -18.39 -5.59 22.23
N GLU A 10 -17.15 -5.76 21.73
CA GLU A 10 -16.14 -6.64 22.33
C GLU A 10 -15.26 -5.92 23.37
N GLY A 11 -15.43 -4.61 23.57
CA GLY A 11 -14.64 -3.81 24.51
C GLY A 11 -13.21 -3.48 24.04
N PHE A 12 -12.95 -3.57 22.74
CA PHE A 12 -11.66 -3.20 22.15
C PHE A 12 -11.56 -1.70 21.88
N ARG A 13 -10.40 -1.16 22.20
CA ARG A 13 -10.03 0.23 21.97
C ARG A 13 -9.29 0.38 20.64
N LEU A 14 -9.92 1.04 19.67
CA LEU A 14 -9.30 1.30 18.35
C LEU A 14 -8.05 2.18 18.45
N ASP A 15 -7.95 3.02 19.47
CA ASP A 15 -6.77 3.83 19.72
C ASP A 15 -5.53 3.02 20.15
N GLU A 16 -5.71 1.78 20.57
CA GLU A 16 -4.60 0.85 20.86
C GLU A 16 -4.32 -0.10 19.69
N CYS A 17 -5.10 0.02 18.59
CA CYS A 17 -5.01 -0.84 17.44
C CYS A 17 -4.06 -0.30 16.36
N VAL A 18 -3.45 -1.23 15.64
CA VAL A 18 -2.59 -0.95 14.48
C VAL A 18 -3.34 -1.34 13.22
N ALA A 19 -3.48 -0.43 12.25
CA ALA A 19 -4.08 -0.74 10.95
C ALA A 19 -3.04 -0.71 9.85
N TYR A 20 -3.08 -1.70 8.95
CA TYR A 20 -2.24 -1.75 7.76
C TYR A 20 -3.13 -1.66 6.52
N ALA A 21 -2.86 -0.69 5.64
CA ALA A 21 -3.54 -0.58 4.34
C ALA A 21 -2.66 0.10 3.29
N ASP A 22 -2.99 -0.15 2.02
CA ASP A 22 -2.28 0.36 0.83
C ASP A 22 -3.12 1.36 0.02
N SER A 23 -4.44 1.37 0.23
CA SER A 23 -5.36 2.22 -0.53
C SER A 23 -5.90 3.41 0.27
N SER A 24 -6.18 4.49 -0.46
CA SER A 24 -6.85 5.67 0.12
C SER A 24 -8.32 5.43 0.51
N SER A 25 -8.89 4.28 0.15
CA SER A 25 -10.24 3.88 0.56
C SER A 25 -10.34 3.62 2.07
N ASP A 26 -9.23 3.22 2.69
CA ASP A 26 -9.13 2.91 4.12
C ASP A 26 -8.84 4.14 4.99
N LEU A 27 -8.98 5.35 4.44
CA LEU A 27 -8.81 6.60 5.19
C LEU A 27 -9.67 6.68 6.45
N PRO A 28 -10.98 6.31 6.43
CA PRO A 28 -11.79 6.31 7.65
C PRO A 28 -11.25 5.35 8.72
N LEU A 29 -10.66 4.22 8.31
CA LEU A 29 -10.02 3.27 9.22
C LEU A 29 -8.76 3.88 9.84
N PHE A 30 -7.93 4.53 9.02
CA PHE A 30 -6.69 5.17 9.49
C PHE A 30 -6.96 6.35 10.42
N GLU A 31 -8.12 7.01 10.28
CA GLU A 31 -8.56 8.06 11.18
C GLU A 31 -9.10 7.54 12.53
N ALA A 32 -9.61 6.32 12.55
CA ALA A 32 -10.19 5.72 13.74
C ALA A 32 -9.16 5.01 14.63
N VAL A 33 -8.08 4.48 14.06
CA VAL A 33 -7.04 3.75 14.82
C VAL A 33 -5.96 4.66 15.39
N GLY A 34 -5.31 4.23 16.47
CA GLY A 34 -4.18 4.96 17.06
C GLY A 34 -2.88 4.85 16.27
N PHE A 35 -2.65 3.70 15.61
CA PHE A 35 -1.39 3.43 14.91
C PHE A 35 -1.62 3.02 13.44
N PRO A 36 -1.90 3.98 12.54
CA PRO A 36 -2.04 3.70 11.11
C PRO A 36 -0.67 3.50 10.43
N VAL A 37 -0.56 2.43 9.64
CA VAL A 37 0.61 2.06 8.85
C VAL A 37 0.24 1.89 7.40
N ALA A 38 0.74 2.77 6.54
CA ALA A 38 0.53 2.73 5.12
C ALA A 38 1.57 1.79 4.46
N VAL A 39 1.15 0.63 3.95
CA VAL A 39 2.05 -0.34 3.29
C VAL A 39 1.92 -0.18 1.79
N ASN A 40 3.02 0.07 1.07
CA ASN A 40 3.03 0.31 -0.38
C ASN A 40 1.93 1.29 -0.84
N PRO A 41 1.78 2.48 -0.21
CA PRO A 41 0.62 3.32 -0.43
C PRO A 41 0.54 3.87 -1.84
N GLU A 42 -0.68 3.98 -2.35
CA GLU A 42 -0.98 4.78 -3.54
C GLU A 42 -0.53 6.24 -3.35
N THR A 43 -0.27 6.96 -4.45
CA THR A 43 0.20 8.36 -4.41
C THR A 43 -0.65 9.28 -3.52
N ARG A 44 -1.98 9.07 -3.51
CA ARG A 44 -2.92 9.82 -2.68
C ARG A 44 -2.75 9.52 -1.19
N LEU A 45 -2.70 8.23 -0.82
CA LEU A 45 -2.48 7.80 0.55
C LEU A 45 -1.09 8.22 1.04
N ALA A 46 -0.06 8.10 0.21
CA ALA A 46 1.30 8.51 0.52
C ALA A 46 1.40 10.00 0.87
N THR A 47 0.66 10.85 0.16
CA THR A 47 0.61 12.30 0.44
C THR A 47 -0.05 12.58 1.79
N ILE A 48 -1.15 11.89 2.08
CA ILE A 48 -1.89 12.04 3.34
C ILE A 48 -1.07 11.52 4.52
N ALA A 49 -0.46 10.33 4.37
CA ALA A 49 0.40 9.73 5.38
C ALA A 49 1.57 10.64 5.73
N ARG A 50 2.25 11.23 4.73
CA ARG A 50 3.32 12.22 4.98
C ARG A 50 2.79 13.48 5.68
N LYS A 51 1.62 13.97 5.29
CA LYS A 51 1.02 15.17 5.90
C LYS A 51 0.63 14.95 7.35
N ARG A 52 0.18 13.74 7.69
CA ARG A 52 -0.30 13.37 9.03
C ARG A 52 0.77 12.69 9.91
N GLY A 53 1.94 12.41 9.35
CA GLY A 53 3.04 11.74 10.06
C GLY A 53 2.79 10.24 10.28
N TRP A 54 1.98 9.60 9.45
CA TRP A 54 1.71 8.16 9.53
C TRP A 54 2.91 7.35 9.03
N LEU A 55 3.08 6.14 9.58
CA LEU A 55 4.16 5.23 9.18
C LEU A 55 3.93 4.81 7.72
N VAL A 56 4.97 4.84 6.91
CA VAL A 56 4.92 4.39 5.51
C VAL A 56 5.97 3.33 5.28
N GLU A 57 5.53 2.12 4.98
CA GLU A 57 6.38 0.96 4.74
C GLU A 57 6.32 0.53 3.28
N HIS A 58 7.46 0.19 2.69
CA HIS A 58 7.53 -0.31 1.32
C HIS A 58 8.02 -1.75 1.33
N TRP A 59 7.09 -2.68 1.18
CA TRP A 59 7.41 -4.10 1.22
C TRP A 59 7.70 -4.62 -0.17
N SER A 60 8.89 -5.19 -0.32
CA SER A 60 9.28 -5.91 -1.52
C SER A 60 8.59 -7.27 -1.55
N LYS A 61 8.21 -7.75 -2.74
CA LYS A 61 7.71 -9.12 -2.88
C LYS A 61 8.78 -10.10 -2.41
N ALA A 62 8.41 -11.09 -1.59
CA ALA A 62 9.35 -12.10 -1.10
C ALA A 62 10.06 -12.81 -2.27
N ASP A 63 11.35 -13.11 -2.09
CA ASP A 63 12.12 -13.87 -3.06
C ASP A 63 11.46 -15.23 -3.30
N GLY A 64 11.19 -15.55 -4.58
CA GLY A 64 10.55 -16.82 -4.97
C GLY A 64 9.02 -16.76 -5.16
N ALA A 65 8.39 -15.58 -5.03
CA ALA A 65 6.98 -15.47 -5.39
C ALA A 65 6.73 -15.88 -6.85
N PRO A 66 5.67 -16.66 -7.14
CA PRO A 66 5.40 -17.14 -8.48
C PRO A 66 5.33 -15.96 -9.45
N LYS A 67 6.09 -16.07 -10.53
CA LYS A 67 6.15 -15.10 -11.62
C LYS A 67 5.18 -15.62 -12.68
N PRO A 68 3.88 -15.22 -12.65
CA PRO A 68 2.92 -15.72 -13.62
C PRO A 68 3.44 -15.41 -15.01
N LEU A 69 3.67 -16.46 -15.79
CA LEU A 69 4.02 -16.35 -17.20
C LEU A 69 2.74 -15.96 -17.91
N LEU A 70 2.69 -14.74 -18.45
CA LEU A 70 1.58 -14.34 -19.30
C LEU A 70 1.68 -15.09 -20.64
N PRO A 71 0.57 -15.30 -21.36
CA PRO A 71 0.58 -15.96 -22.68
C PRO A 71 1.51 -15.27 -23.71
N ILE A 72 1.87 -14.01 -23.46
CA ILE A 72 2.66 -13.13 -24.33
C ILE A 72 4.12 -12.99 -23.83
N GLY A 73 4.54 -13.80 -22.86
CA GLY A 73 5.92 -13.88 -22.36
C GLY A 73 6.09 -13.50 -20.89
N ALA A 74 7.32 -13.66 -20.38
CA ALA A 74 7.65 -13.45 -18.99
C ALA A 74 7.32 -12.02 -18.52
N MET A 75 6.66 -11.90 -17.36
CA MET A 75 6.37 -10.61 -16.74
C MET A 75 7.69 -9.93 -16.37
N LEU A 76 8.06 -8.87 -17.10
CA LEU A 76 9.21 -8.03 -16.75
C LEU A 76 8.98 -7.44 -15.37
N ASN A 77 9.98 -7.51 -14.48
CA ASN A 77 9.92 -6.78 -13.23
C ASN A 77 9.94 -5.27 -13.51
N ASP A 78 9.53 -4.44 -12.54
CA ASP A 78 9.44 -2.99 -12.76
C ASP A 78 10.78 -2.35 -13.14
N ARG A 79 11.89 -2.92 -12.70
CA ARG A 79 13.25 -2.48 -13.08
C ARG A 79 13.54 -2.78 -14.56
N GLU A 80 13.15 -3.95 -15.04
CA GLU A 80 13.27 -4.40 -16.43
C GLU A 80 12.32 -3.63 -17.34
N ARG A 81 11.06 -3.38 -16.92
CA ARG A 81 10.13 -2.50 -17.66
C ARG A 81 10.70 -1.11 -17.79
N ARG A 82 11.14 -0.50 -16.68
CA ARG A 82 11.76 0.84 -16.71
C ARG A 82 12.98 0.85 -17.62
N ARG A 83 13.87 -0.14 -17.57
CA ARG A 83 15.02 -0.22 -18.51
C ARG A 83 14.61 -0.38 -19.97
N ARG A 84 13.63 -1.24 -20.25
CA ARG A 84 13.19 -1.57 -21.62
C ARG A 84 12.42 -0.43 -22.28
N PHE A 85 11.75 0.40 -21.49
CA PHE A 85 10.95 1.53 -21.97
C PHE A 85 11.55 2.91 -21.69
N ALA A 86 12.61 3.04 -20.88
CA ALA A 86 13.31 4.30 -20.66
C ALA A 86 14.17 4.75 -21.88
N SER A 87 14.47 3.85 -22.82
CA SER A 87 15.29 4.18 -24.00
C SER A 87 14.52 4.79 -25.18
N THR A 88 13.20 5.00 -25.08
CA THR A 88 12.38 5.51 -26.20
C THR A 88 12.08 7.02 -26.12
N GLY A 89 12.69 7.75 -25.18
CA GLY A 89 12.40 9.18 -24.92
C GLY A 89 13.52 10.17 -25.23
N SER A 90 14.53 9.82 -26.03
CA SER A 90 15.58 10.76 -26.46
C SER A 90 15.84 10.64 -27.95
N GLY A 91 15.03 11.34 -28.75
CA GLY A 91 15.20 11.39 -30.20
C GLY A 91 14.30 12.42 -30.87
N ARG A 92 14.77 13.67 -30.87
CA ARG A 92 14.39 14.84 -31.69
C ARG A 92 12.97 15.40 -31.56
#